data_AF-A0A914H5K4-F1
#
_entry.id   AF-A0A914H5K4-F1
#
_cell.length_a   1.000
_cell.length_b   1.000
_cell.length_c   1.000
_cell.angle_alpha   90.00
_cell.angle_beta   90.00
_cell.angle_gamma   90.00
#
_symmetry.space_group_name_H-M   'P 1'
#
loop_
_entity.id
_entity.type
_entity.pdbx_description
1 polymer ?
#
loop_
_entity_poly.entity_id
_entity_poly.type
_entity_poly.pdbx_seq_one_letter_code
_entity_poly.pdbx_strand_id
1 'polypeptide(L)'
;MPTDMKTAQTNLNKFNELELKLERRLEENVKTKWPQKILQMDNLLTKINENVKNQLDGQFIQQILEEARLIVVYAQSNLQLVVSKLHILTSDPVIKGEVIIYAELHKTKQTTKALLQTINSQFYIINTYHSERAKLLKNLERSQGDDAVVEFDQKCIDQLKLFFVMVRNFGLNVFEMLDQHLEYMLTLKKKSKIEEFHDSMYT
;
A
#
# COMPACT_ATOMS: atom_id res chain seq x y z
N MET A 1 -15.40 12.67 -40.27
CA MET A 1 -15.92 12.84 -38.90
C MET A 1 -16.62 11.63 -38.25
N PRO A 2 -16.69 10.39 -38.80
CA PRO A 2 -17.17 9.22 -38.02
C PRO A 2 -16.06 8.46 -37.25
N THR A 3 -14.79 8.69 -37.59
CA THR A 3 -13.63 7.94 -37.07
C THR A 3 -13.30 8.29 -35.62
N ASP A 4 -13.55 9.54 -35.22
CA ASP A 4 -13.24 10.05 -33.88
C ASP A 4 -14.22 9.55 -32.82
N MET A 5 -15.53 9.44 -33.15
CA MET A 5 -16.55 8.88 -32.24
C MET A 5 -16.32 7.39 -31.95
N LYS A 6 -15.97 6.58 -32.96
CA LYS A 6 -15.64 5.15 -32.75
C LYS A 6 -14.40 4.96 -31.88
N THR A 7 -13.40 5.83 -32.04
CA THR A 7 -12.17 5.80 -31.24
C THR A 7 -12.44 6.21 -29.79
N ALA A 8 -13.23 7.26 -29.58
CA ALA A 8 -13.66 7.70 -28.24
C ALA A 8 -14.44 6.60 -27.49
N GLN A 9 -15.41 5.95 -28.16
CA GLN A 9 -16.17 4.85 -27.57
C GLN A 9 -15.28 3.64 -27.22
N THR A 10 -14.32 3.32 -28.08
CA THR A 10 -13.37 2.22 -27.83
C THR A 10 -12.48 2.52 -26.62
N ASN A 11 -12.03 3.76 -26.47
CA ASN A 11 -11.22 4.19 -25.33
C ASN A 11 -12.03 4.19 -24.03
N LEU A 12 -13.28 4.63 -24.07
CA LEU A 12 -14.20 4.58 -22.93
C LEU A 12 -14.44 3.14 -22.46
N ASN A 13 -14.67 2.21 -23.39
CA ASN A 13 -14.86 0.79 -23.06
C ASN A 13 -13.60 0.20 -22.40
N LYS A 14 -12.41 0.50 -22.92
CA LYS A 14 -11.13 0.07 -22.32
C LYS A 14 -10.94 0.64 -20.91
N PHE A 15 -11.29 1.90 -20.69
CA PHE A 15 -11.22 2.53 -19.37
C PHE A 15 -12.15 1.83 -18.37
N ASN A 16 -13.41 1.57 -18.76
CA ASN A 16 -14.39 0.88 -17.93
C ASN A 16 -13.93 -0.55 -17.56
N GLU A 17 -13.32 -1.27 -18.51
CA GLU A 17 -12.74 -2.60 -18.23
C GLU A 17 -11.59 -2.53 -17.22
N LEU A 18 -10.72 -1.52 -17.33
CA LEU A 18 -9.62 -1.32 -16.38
C LEU A 18 -10.14 -0.97 -14.99
N GLU A 19 -11.19 -0.16 -14.89
CA GLU A 19 -11.82 0.17 -13.62
C GLU A 19 -12.43 -1.07 -12.94
N LEU A 20 -13.16 -1.90 -13.70
CA LEU A 20 -13.71 -3.16 -13.18
C LEU A 20 -12.62 -4.13 -12.72
N LYS A 21 -11.50 -4.20 -13.44
CA LYS A 21 -10.32 -5.01 -13.03
C LYS A 21 -9.70 -4.47 -11.74
N LEU A 22 -9.62 -3.14 -11.59
CA LEU A 22 -9.15 -2.49 -10.37
C LEU A 22 -10.05 -2.82 -9.18
N GLU A 23 -11.36 -2.71 -9.34
CA GLU A 23 -12.36 -3.02 -8.31
C GLU A 23 -12.24 -4.48 -7.84
N ARG A 24 -12.21 -5.44 -8.77
CA ARG A 24 -12.05 -6.87 -8.43
C ARG A 24 -10.75 -7.16 -7.68
N ARG A 25 -9.64 -6.54 -8.11
CA ARG A 25 -8.34 -6.70 -7.43
C ARG A 25 -8.37 -6.10 -6.03
N LEU A 26 -9.02 -4.95 -5.85
CA LEU A 26 -9.17 -4.35 -4.53
C LEU A 26 -10.00 -5.24 -3.62
N GLU A 27 -11.16 -5.71 -4.07
CA GLU A 27 -12.00 -6.63 -3.30
C GLU A 27 -11.27 -7.91 -2.90
N GLU A 28 -10.56 -8.54 -3.84
CA GLU A 28 -9.76 -9.73 -3.55
C GLU A 28 -8.68 -9.44 -2.50
N ASN A 29 -7.99 -8.31 -2.62
CA ASN A 29 -6.96 -7.90 -1.67
C ASN A 29 -7.52 -7.62 -0.28
N VAL A 30 -8.64 -6.87 -0.18
CA VAL A 30 -9.31 -6.57 1.09
C VAL A 30 -9.73 -7.86 1.80
N LYS A 31 -10.42 -8.75 1.07
CA LYS A 31 -11.13 -9.90 1.67
C LYS A 31 -10.24 -11.09 1.95
N THR A 32 -9.21 -11.32 1.14
CA THR A 32 -8.44 -12.58 1.21
C THR A 32 -6.95 -12.39 1.46
N LYS A 33 -6.28 -11.51 0.71
CA LYS A 33 -4.82 -11.40 0.76
C LYS A 33 -4.31 -10.54 1.91
N TRP A 34 -5.01 -9.47 2.27
CA TRP A 34 -4.58 -8.58 3.35
C TRP A 34 -4.57 -9.23 4.74
N PRO A 35 -5.61 -9.99 5.16
CA PRO A 35 -5.59 -10.70 6.43
C PRO A 35 -4.39 -11.67 6.54
N GLN A 36 -4.05 -12.35 5.45
CA GLN A 36 -2.87 -13.21 5.40
C GLN A 36 -1.57 -12.42 5.58
N LYS A 37 -1.49 -11.20 5.04
CA LYS A 37 -0.33 -10.33 5.22
C LYS A 37 -0.22 -9.73 6.61
N ILE A 38 -1.34 -9.42 7.26
CA ILE A 38 -1.34 -9.05 8.69
C ILE A 38 -0.70 -10.18 9.50
N LEU A 39 -1.16 -11.42 9.30
CA LEU A 39 -0.60 -12.56 10.01
C LEU A 39 0.89 -12.75 9.73
N GLN A 40 1.34 -12.58 8.47
CA GLN A 40 2.76 -12.61 8.14
C GLN A 40 3.56 -11.52 8.85
N MET A 41 3.04 -10.29 8.93
CA MET A 41 3.66 -9.19 9.67
C MET A 41 3.73 -9.48 11.17
N ASP A 42 2.66 -10.01 11.78
CA ASP A 42 2.63 -10.34 13.20
C ASP A 42 3.57 -11.50 13.54
N ASN A 43 3.67 -12.51 12.67
CA ASN A 43 4.64 -13.60 12.81
C ASN A 43 6.07 -13.09 12.73
N LEU A 44 6.36 -12.21 11.77
CA LEU A 44 7.69 -11.61 11.61
C LEU A 44 8.06 -10.73 12.81
N LEU A 45 7.11 -9.93 13.31
CA LEU A 45 7.29 -9.12 14.53
C LEU A 45 7.56 -10.00 15.75
N THR A 46 6.86 -11.12 15.89
CA THR A 46 7.06 -12.09 16.97
C THR A 46 8.45 -12.71 16.86
N LYS A 47 8.82 -13.21 15.67
CA LYS A 47 10.16 -13.76 15.37
C LYS A 47 11.28 -12.77 15.72
N ILE A 48 11.11 -11.50 15.37
CA ILE A 48 12.06 -10.45 15.74
C ILE A 48 12.13 -10.31 17.26
N ASN A 49 10.99 -10.10 17.93
CA ASN A 49 10.94 -9.83 19.37
C ASN A 49 11.50 -10.97 20.23
N GLU A 50 11.29 -12.22 19.84
CA GLU A 50 11.84 -13.40 20.52
C GLU A 50 13.37 -13.46 20.41
N ASN A 51 13.92 -12.95 19.31
CA ASN A 51 15.36 -12.98 19.04
C ASN A 51 16.10 -11.70 19.44
N VAL A 52 15.44 -10.58 19.82
CA VAL A 52 16.13 -9.35 20.26
C VAL A 52 17.06 -9.57 21.46
N LYS A 53 16.79 -10.59 22.29
CA LYS A 53 17.63 -10.91 23.46
C LYS A 53 18.88 -11.73 23.12
N ASN A 54 18.91 -12.36 21.95
CA ASN A 54 20.07 -13.07 21.43
C ASN A 54 20.72 -12.12 20.41
N GLN A 55 22.04 -11.92 20.45
CA GLN A 55 22.70 -11.06 19.46
C GLN A 55 22.20 -11.40 18.05
N LEU A 56 21.71 -10.39 17.33
CA LEU A 56 21.16 -10.54 15.99
C LEU A 56 22.31 -10.90 15.05
N ASP A 57 22.47 -12.19 14.76
CA ASP A 57 23.51 -12.61 13.83
C ASP A 57 23.14 -12.23 12.37
N GLY A 58 24.15 -12.21 11.51
CA GLY A 58 23.97 -11.80 10.11
C GLY A 58 23.01 -12.70 9.31
N GLN A 59 22.87 -13.98 9.66
CA GLN A 59 21.95 -14.89 8.98
C GLN A 59 20.51 -14.59 9.37
N PHE A 60 20.26 -14.34 10.65
CA PHE A 60 18.97 -13.93 11.14
C PHE A 60 18.51 -12.64 10.45
N ILE A 61 19.37 -11.62 10.39
CA ILE A 61 19.02 -10.35 9.75
C ILE A 61 18.72 -10.54 8.26
N GLN A 62 19.50 -11.36 7.55
CA GLN A 62 19.23 -11.68 6.15
C GLN A 62 17.83 -12.29 5.97
N GLN A 63 17.45 -13.26 6.82
CA GLN A 63 16.10 -13.85 6.77
C GLN A 63 15.02 -12.79 7.00
N ILE A 64 15.19 -11.93 8.01
CA ILE A 64 14.23 -10.85 8.28
C ILE A 64 14.08 -9.92 7.07
N LEU A 65 15.18 -9.55 6.42
CA LEU A 65 15.17 -8.66 5.25
C LEU A 65 14.50 -9.29 4.03
N GLU A 66 14.69 -10.59 3.81
CA GLU A 66 14.04 -11.34 2.73
C GLU A 66 12.52 -11.41 2.93
N GLU A 67 12.08 -11.78 4.14
CA GLU A 67 10.66 -11.80 4.51
C GLU A 67 10.05 -10.38 4.44
N ALA A 68 10.78 -9.38 4.93
CA ALA A 68 10.38 -7.97 4.88
C ALA A 68 10.18 -7.46 3.45
N ARG A 69 11.09 -7.79 2.54
CA ARG A 69 11.03 -7.35 1.13
C ARG A 69 9.72 -7.79 0.47
N LEU A 70 9.28 -9.03 0.72
CA LEU A 70 8.03 -9.54 0.18
C LEU A 70 6.80 -8.79 0.70
N ILE A 71 6.79 -8.45 1.99
CA ILE A 71 5.73 -7.65 2.60
C ILE A 71 5.70 -6.25 2.02
N VAL A 72 6.87 -5.60 1.90
CA VAL A 72 7.02 -4.23 1.39
C VAL A 72 6.54 -4.10 -0.05
N VAL A 73 7.00 -5.00 -0.95
CA VAL A 73 6.58 -5.00 -2.36
C VAL A 73 5.07 -5.20 -2.50
N TYR A 74 4.51 -6.10 -1.68
CA TYR A 74 3.08 -6.33 -1.65
C TYR A 74 2.33 -5.09 -1.15
N ALA A 75 2.73 -4.50 -0.02
CA ALA A 75 2.10 -3.31 0.54
C ALA A 75 2.16 -2.13 -0.43
N GLN A 76 3.30 -1.90 -1.08
CA GLN A 76 3.49 -0.86 -2.09
C GLN A 76 2.50 -1.00 -3.24
N SER A 77 2.40 -2.19 -3.82
CA SER A 77 1.49 -2.47 -4.95
C SER A 77 0.04 -2.25 -4.56
N ASN A 78 -0.37 -2.68 -3.36
CA ASN A 78 -1.73 -2.52 -2.88
C ASN A 78 -2.09 -1.06 -2.62
N LEU A 79 -1.20 -0.30 -2.00
CA LEU A 79 -1.44 1.12 -1.78
C LEU A 79 -1.56 1.89 -3.09
N GLN A 80 -0.81 1.53 -4.13
CA GLN A 80 -0.98 2.13 -5.45
C GLN A 80 -2.39 1.87 -6.02
N LEU A 81 -2.94 0.66 -5.84
CA LEU A 81 -4.32 0.36 -6.23
C LEU A 81 -5.32 1.19 -5.43
N VAL A 82 -5.15 1.29 -4.11
CA VAL A 82 -6.00 2.09 -3.23
C VAL A 82 -5.94 3.57 -3.61
N VAL A 83 -4.74 4.15 -3.80
CA VAL A 83 -4.56 5.54 -4.24
C VAL A 83 -5.26 5.76 -5.58
N SER A 84 -5.18 4.81 -6.51
CA SER A 84 -5.83 4.91 -7.82
C SER A 84 -7.35 4.94 -7.68
N LYS A 85 -7.94 4.08 -6.85
CA LYS A 85 -9.39 4.08 -6.60
C LYS A 85 -9.83 5.35 -5.88
N LEU A 86 -9.13 5.77 -4.83
CA LEU A 86 -9.39 7.03 -4.15
C LEU A 86 -9.26 8.23 -5.09
N HIS A 87 -8.35 8.20 -6.06
CA HIS A 87 -8.23 9.23 -7.07
C HIS A 87 -9.46 9.31 -7.97
N ILE A 88 -9.96 8.17 -8.47
CA ILE A 88 -11.18 8.11 -9.28
C ILE A 88 -12.36 8.68 -8.48
N LEU A 89 -12.56 8.20 -7.25
CA LEU A 89 -13.68 8.59 -6.39
C LEU A 89 -13.64 10.08 -6.03
N THR A 90 -12.48 10.59 -5.62
CA THR A 90 -12.33 12.03 -5.27
C THR A 90 -12.35 12.96 -6.48
N SER A 91 -12.36 12.42 -7.71
CA SER A 91 -12.48 13.22 -8.93
C SER A 91 -13.92 13.31 -9.43
N ASP A 92 -14.78 12.38 -8.99
CA ASP A 92 -16.19 12.29 -9.35
C ASP A 92 -16.98 13.54 -8.86
N PRO A 93 -17.68 14.26 -9.75
CA PRO A 93 -18.50 15.42 -9.39
C PRO A 93 -19.60 15.14 -8.39
N VAL A 94 -20.24 13.96 -8.45
CA VAL A 94 -21.33 13.57 -7.53
C VAL A 94 -20.77 13.42 -6.13
N ILE A 95 -19.65 12.71 -5.98
CA ILE A 95 -18.96 12.54 -4.70
C ILE A 95 -18.48 13.89 -4.17
N LYS A 96 -17.97 14.79 -5.02
CA LYS A 96 -17.58 16.15 -4.62
C LYS A 96 -18.76 16.97 -4.07
N GLY A 97 -19.98 16.70 -4.51
CA GLY A 97 -21.20 17.31 -3.97
C GLY A 97 -21.51 16.84 -2.55
N GLU A 98 -21.03 15.66 -2.16
CA GLU A 98 -21.24 15.06 -0.84
C GLU A 98 -20.08 15.40 0.11
N VAL A 99 -20.13 16.60 0.67
CA VAL A 99 -19.03 17.24 1.43
C VAL A 99 -18.39 16.33 2.48
N ILE A 100 -19.18 15.57 3.25
CA ILE A 100 -18.68 14.69 4.32
C ILE A 100 -17.86 13.53 3.73
N ILE A 101 -18.45 12.79 2.80
CA ILE A 101 -17.83 11.62 2.17
C ILE A 101 -16.61 12.03 1.34
N TYR A 102 -16.70 13.16 0.62
CA TYR A 102 -15.55 13.73 -0.07
C TYR A 102 -14.39 14.01 0.90
N ALA A 103 -14.66 14.63 2.05
CA ALA A 103 -13.62 14.96 3.01
C ALA A 103 -12.94 13.71 3.59
N GLU A 104 -13.71 12.67 3.90
CA GLU A 104 -13.20 11.37 4.40
C GLU A 104 -12.33 10.66 3.34
N LEU A 105 -12.81 10.58 2.10
CA LEU A 105 -12.06 10.00 0.99
C LEU A 105 -10.79 10.79 0.67
N HIS A 106 -10.88 12.12 0.73
CA HIS A 106 -9.72 12.99 0.49
C HIS A 106 -8.66 12.85 1.59
N LYS A 107 -9.07 12.86 2.86
CA LYS A 107 -8.18 12.62 4.00
C LYS A 107 -7.51 11.26 3.88
N THR A 108 -8.27 10.21 3.56
CA THR A 108 -7.68 8.88 3.35
C THR A 108 -6.69 8.90 2.19
N LYS A 109 -7.01 9.53 1.06
CA LYS A 109 -6.09 9.65 -0.08
C LYS A 109 -4.76 10.29 0.32
N GLN A 110 -4.78 11.32 1.16
CA GLN A 110 -3.57 11.96 1.69
C GLN A 110 -2.78 11.00 2.59
N THR A 111 -3.44 10.35 3.54
CA THR A 111 -2.81 9.36 4.44
C THR A 111 -2.19 8.19 3.66
N THR A 112 -2.90 7.65 2.67
CA THR A 112 -2.42 6.56 1.81
C THR A 112 -1.18 6.97 1.00
N LYS A 113 -1.14 8.22 0.50
CA LYS A 113 0.04 8.75 -0.19
C LYS A 113 1.25 8.90 0.75
N ALA A 114 1.04 9.42 1.96
CA ALA A 114 2.11 9.55 2.95
C ALA A 114 2.68 8.17 3.35
N LEU A 115 1.82 7.16 3.50
CA LEU A 115 2.28 5.79 3.75
C LEU A 115 3.06 5.22 2.57
N LEU A 116 2.61 5.46 1.33
CA LEU A 116 3.33 5.01 0.14
C LEU A 116 4.76 5.58 0.09
N GLN A 117 4.94 6.85 0.48
CA GLN A 117 6.26 7.46 0.61
C GLN A 117 7.11 6.77 1.69
N THR A 118 6.51 6.46 2.84
CA THR A 118 7.19 5.72 3.92
C THR A 118 7.63 4.34 3.46
N ILE A 119 6.77 3.60 2.76
CA ILE A 119 7.08 2.29 2.18
C ILE A 119 8.23 2.37 1.17
N ASN A 120 8.24 3.39 0.31
CA ASN A 120 9.34 3.58 -0.63
C ASN A 120 10.67 3.82 0.10
N SER A 121 10.66 4.58 1.18
CA SER A 121 11.85 4.79 2.02
C SER A 121 12.34 3.48 2.65
N GLN A 122 11.43 2.63 3.15
CA GLN A 122 11.78 1.36 3.78
C GLN A 122 12.25 0.32 2.76
N PHE A 123 11.66 0.32 1.57
CA PHE A 123 12.14 -0.48 0.44
C PHE A 123 13.58 -0.14 0.08
N TYR A 124 13.93 1.15 0.08
CA TYR A 124 15.31 1.60 -0.14
C TYR A 124 16.27 1.08 0.95
N ILE A 125 15.89 1.18 2.23
CA ILE A 125 16.70 0.68 3.36
C ILE A 125 16.98 -0.82 3.21
N ILE A 126 15.95 -1.63 2.93
CA ILE A 126 16.09 -3.09 2.77
C ILE A 126 17.02 -3.44 1.60
N ASN A 127 16.92 -2.71 0.49
CA ASN A 127 17.72 -3.02 -0.70
C ASN A 127 19.17 -2.52 -0.60
N THR A 128 19.44 -1.52 0.22
CA THR A 128 20.78 -0.96 0.41
C THR A 128 21.50 -1.53 1.63
N TYR A 129 20.80 -2.25 2.51
CA TYR A 129 21.36 -2.82 3.74
C TYR A 129 22.69 -3.55 3.52
N HIS A 130 22.73 -4.53 2.62
CA HIS A 130 23.95 -5.33 2.41
C HIS A 130 25.12 -4.49 1.88
N SER A 131 24.85 -3.51 1.01
CA SER A 131 25.89 -2.62 0.51
C SER A 131 26.41 -1.66 1.57
N GLU A 132 25.52 -1.11 2.42
CA GLU A 132 25.91 -0.19 3.48
C GLU A 132 26.65 -0.93 4.61
N ARG A 133 26.19 -2.13 4.97
CA ARG A 133 26.88 -3.00 5.93
C ARG A 133 28.27 -3.41 5.44
N ALA A 134 28.42 -3.76 4.17
CA ALA A 134 29.73 -4.10 3.59
C ALA A 134 30.70 -2.91 3.59
N LYS A 135 30.21 -1.70 3.30
CA LYS A 135 31.01 -0.47 3.42
C LYS A 135 31.46 -0.23 4.86
N LEU A 136 30.54 -0.42 5.82
CA LEU A 136 30.83 -0.26 7.24
C LEU A 136 31.92 -1.24 7.68
N LEU A 137 31.77 -2.53 7.37
CA LEU A 137 32.78 -3.56 7.67
C LEU A 137 34.17 -3.19 7.12
N LYS A 138 34.24 -2.78 5.85
CA LYS A 138 35.51 -2.35 5.21
C LYS A 138 36.15 -1.14 5.91
N ASN A 139 35.34 -0.25 6.47
CA ASN A 139 35.83 0.92 7.20
C ASN A 139 36.32 0.53 8.62
N LEU A 140 35.65 -0.43 9.27
CA LEU A 140 35.98 -0.91 10.61
C LEU A 140 37.16 -1.88 10.64
N GLU A 141 37.47 -2.58 9.54
CA GLU A 141 38.74 -3.30 9.39
C GLU A 141 39.97 -2.38 9.64
N ARG A 142 39.78 -1.06 9.60
CA ARG A 142 40.81 -0.03 9.83
C ARG A 142 40.74 0.62 11.23
N SER A 143 39.72 0.34 12.05
CA SER A 143 39.52 0.93 13.38
C SER A 143 38.80 -0.05 14.32
N GLN A 144 39.43 -0.41 15.44
CA GLN A 144 38.96 -1.43 16.40
C GLN A 144 37.47 -1.33 16.79
N GLY A 145 36.74 -2.46 16.69
CA GLY A 145 35.47 -2.73 17.39
C GLY A 145 34.31 -3.18 16.49
N ASP A 146 33.68 -4.33 16.82
CA ASP A 146 32.48 -4.88 16.15
C ASP A 146 31.16 -4.17 16.56
N ASP A 147 31.20 -3.31 17.59
CA ASP A 147 30.02 -2.67 18.18
C ASP A 147 29.25 -1.79 17.19
N ALA A 148 29.94 -1.14 16.25
CA ALA A 148 29.32 -0.31 15.23
C ALA A 148 28.50 -1.13 14.22
N VAL A 149 28.91 -2.39 13.94
CA VAL A 149 28.14 -3.30 13.09
C VAL A 149 26.88 -3.74 13.82
N VAL A 150 27.01 -4.09 15.10
CA VAL A 150 25.88 -4.48 15.94
C VAL A 150 24.85 -3.35 16.05
N GLU A 151 25.30 -2.11 16.26
CA GLU A 151 24.41 -0.95 16.31
C GLU A 151 23.72 -0.69 14.95
N PHE A 152 24.45 -0.80 13.85
CA PHE A 152 23.90 -0.65 12.50
C PHE A 152 22.80 -1.69 12.22
N ASP A 153 23.09 -2.95 12.54
CA ASP A 153 22.21 -4.09 12.35
C ASP A 153 20.94 -3.93 13.23
N GLN A 154 21.10 -3.56 14.50
CA GLN A 154 20.00 -3.30 15.42
C GLN A 154 19.11 -2.15 14.94
N LYS A 155 19.70 -1.04 14.49
CA LYS A 155 18.97 0.12 13.95
C LYS A 155 18.12 -0.24 12.75
N CYS A 156 18.62 -1.10 11.86
CA CYS A 156 17.86 -1.59 10.71
C CYS A 156 16.63 -2.39 11.17
N ILE A 157 16.81 -3.30 12.14
CA ILE A 157 15.73 -4.13 12.66
C ILE A 157 14.68 -3.29 13.40
N ASP A 158 15.08 -2.30 14.19
CA ASP A 158 14.14 -1.41 14.89
C ASP A 158 13.31 -0.57 13.91
N GLN A 159 13.92 -0.09 12.82
CA GLN A 159 13.19 0.60 11.76
C GLN A 159 12.16 -0.31 11.08
N LEU A 160 12.52 -1.57 10.82
CA LEU A 160 11.61 -2.55 10.23
C LEU A 160 10.44 -2.89 11.17
N LYS A 161 10.68 -3.02 12.48
CA LYS A 161 9.62 -3.26 13.47
C LYS A 161 8.60 -2.13 13.46
N LEU A 162 9.06 -0.89 13.56
CA LEU A 162 8.19 0.30 13.54
C LEU A 162 7.39 0.36 12.24
N PHE A 163 8.03 0.06 11.12
CA PHE A 163 7.40 0.01 9.83
C PHE A 163 6.29 -1.05 9.74
N PHE A 164 6.52 -2.29 10.20
CA PHE A 164 5.49 -3.33 10.16
C PHE A 164 4.28 -2.98 11.02
N VAL A 165 4.49 -2.42 12.21
CA VAL A 165 3.38 -1.95 13.07
C VAL A 165 2.57 -0.88 12.33
N MET A 166 3.24 0.08 11.68
CA MET A 166 2.59 1.14 10.92
C MET A 166 1.76 0.59 9.75
N VAL A 167 2.35 -0.28 8.92
CA VAL A 167 1.67 -0.86 7.74
C VAL A 167 0.50 -1.74 8.16
N ARG A 168 0.68 -2.57 9.19
CA ARG A 168 -0.38 -3.42 9.74
C ARG A 168 -1.58 -2.59 10.19
N ASN A 169 -1.34 -1.57 11.02
CA ASN A 169 -2.40 -0.70 11.55
C ASN A 169 -3.07 0.12 10.45
N PHE A 170 -2.30 0.63 9.49
CA PHE A 170 -2.86 1.37 8.37
C PHE A 170 -3.77 0.49 7.51
N GLY A 171 -3.35 -0.73 7.23
CA GLY A 171 -4.16 -1.66 6.45
C GLY A 171 -5.53 -1.83 7.07
N LEU A 172 -5.58 -2.10 8.37
CA LEU A 172 -6.85 -2.20 9.11
C LEU A 172 -7.74 -0.97 8.87
N ASN A 173 -7.20 0.23 9.06
CA ASN A 173 -7.97 1.47 8.92
C ASN A 173 -8.46 1.74 7.49
N VAL A 174 -7.62 1.48 6.47
CA VAL A 174 -8.00 1.72 5.07
C VAL A 174 -8.94 0.67 4.54
N PHE A 175 -8.79 -0.59 4.96
CA PHE A 175 -9.72 -1.64 4.58
C PHE A 175 -11.06 -1.49 5.29
N GLU A 176 -11.10 -1.06 6.55
CA GLU A 176 -12.33 -0.71 7.25
C GLU A 176 -13.06 0.46 6.56
N MET A 177 -12.36 1.53 6.22
CA MET A 177 -12.94 2.67 5.50
C MET A 177 -13.41 2.27 4.10
N LEU A 178 -12.62 1.46 3.37
CA LEU A 178 -13.07 0.92 2.10
C LEU A 178 -14.32 0.06 2.30
N ASP A 179 -14.39 -0.84 3.28
CA ASP A 179 -15.56 -1.69 3.50
C ASP A 179 -16.81 -0.87 3.86
N GLN A 180 -16.69 0.10 4.77
CA GLN A 180 -17.77 0.99 5.20
C GLN A 180 -18.34 1.85 4.08
N HIS A 181 -17.47 2.36 3.19
CA HIS A 181 -17.90 3.25 2.11
C HIS A 181 -18.06 2.52 0.76
N LEU A 182 -17.59 1.28 0.61
CA LEU A 182 -17.68 0.52 -0.65
C LEU A 182 -19.13 0.30 -1.03
N GLU A 183 -19.98 -0.08 -0.07
CA GLU A 183 -21.40 -0.30 -0.32
C GLU A 183 -22.10 1.00 -0.75
N TYR A 184 -21.76 2.10 -0.10
CA TYR A 184 -22.24 3.44 -0.45
C TYR A 184 -21.80 3.86 -1.87
N MET A 185 -20.51 3.69 -2.19
CA MET A 185 -19.94 4.01 -3.50
C MET A 185 -20.50 3.12 -4.62
N LEU A 186 -20.73 1.83 -4.36
CA LEU A 186 -21.38 0.92 -5.29
C LEU A 186 -22.85 1.31 -5.54
N THR A 187 -23.52 1.85 -4.53
CA THR A 187 -24.92 2.27 -4.61
C THR A 187 -25.08 3.58 -5.38
N LEU A 188 -24.20 4.56 -5.15
CA LEU A 188 -24.17 5.82 -5.90
C LEU A 188 -23.85 5.62 -7.38
N LYS A 189 -22.86 4.79 -7.72
CA LYS A 189 -22.50 4.50 -9.12
C LYS A 189 -23.61 3.77 -9.87
N LYS A 190 -24.42 2.95 -9.18
CA LYS A 190 -25.63 2.35 -9.77
C LYS A 190 -26.70 3.41 -10.02
N LYS A 191 -26.92 4.34 -9.08
CA LYS A 191 -27.88 5.44 -9.24
C LYS A 191 -27.50 6.40 -10.37
N SER A 192 -26.23 6.83 -10.44
CA SER A 192 -25.80 7.78 -11.49
C SER A 192 -25.90 7.20 -12.90
N LYS A 193 -25.61 5.89 -13.08
CA LYS A 193 -25.83 5.20 -14.36
C LYS A 193 -27.30 5.08 -14.74
N ILE A 194 -28.21 5.00 -13.77
CA ILE A 194 -29.66 4.96 -14.01
C ILE A 194 -30.17 6.35 -14.40
N GLU A 195 -29.66 7.41 -13.77
CA GLU A 195 -30.01 8.80 -14.06
C GLU A 195 -29.46 9.25 -15.43
N GLU A 196 -28.20 8.93 -15.77
CA GLU A 196 -27.66 9.18 -17.13
C GLU A 196 -28.44 8.42 -18.22
N PHE A 197 -28.92 7.21 -17.94
CA PHE A 197 -29.76 6.45 -18.88
C PHE A 197 -31.14 7.10 -19.05
N HIS A 198 -31.72 7.59 -17.96
CA HIS A 198 -33.00 8.30 -17.97
C HIS A 198 -32.91 9.62 -18.75
N ASP A 199 -31.91 10.46 -18.51
CA ASP A 199 -31.76 11.72 -19.22
C ASP A 199 -31.50 11.50 -20.72
N SER A 200 -30.75 10.45 -21.09
CA SER A 200 -30.51 10.10 -22.50
C SER A 200 -31.74 9.59 -23.27
N MET A 201 -32.81 9.18 -22.59
CA MET A 201 -34.08 8.78 -23.20
C MET A 201 -35.05 9.94 -23.40
N TYR A 202 -34.79 11.11 -22.80
CA TYR A 202 -35.63 12.30 -22.89
C TYR A 202 -34.96 13.49 -23.62
N THR A 203 -33.75 13.31 -24.14
CA THR A 203 -33.06 14.20 -25.11
C THR A 203 -32.93 13.54 -26.47
#